data_AF-A0A814G515-F1
#
_entry.id   AF-A0A814G515-F1
#
_cell.length_a   1.000
_cell.length_b   1.000
_cell.length_c   1.000
_cell.angle_alpha   90.00
_cell.angle_beta   90.00
_cell.angle_gamma   90.00
#
_symmetry.space_group_name_H-M   'P 1'
#
loop_
_entity.id
_entity.type
_entity.pdbx_description
1 polymer ?
#
loop_
_entity_poly.entity_id
_entity_poly.type
_entity_poly.pdbx_seq_one_letter_code
_entity_poly.pdbx_strand_id
1 'polypeptide(L)'
;MSSRIRCYLIEKQYGLIFNIDDIRLLREKYRIIGCFTGSSVAFPRQNNELSIPLELSIEECFVLLNQKLIQLFELKTFSPITDQNRLTYLKHLELDCQQQMINSINSRINDMLSKRQFILENSQMLSTIEQDEEEEEESVNNLLTKFDSTFVQILNTNNSWLNCQQSLTIKEKLILLNEFKNRNKKSSLDPHTHTLVEIPIESYRQHELIPILDILSDLSLINNNDKKLRCHVFQDLWIKGYFISNGQKFGGDFLVYTNDPHICHSTFIIHCIQRTTTANQIPLISLIAKGRLASNVNKTSVIATYKQSITIDDDEKIDYLSINWTGI
;
A
#
# COMPACT_ATOMS: atom_id res chain seq x y z
N MET A 1 14.08 -18.94 -3.73
CA MET A 1 12.70 -19.06 -3.22
C MET A 1 12.20 -17.66 -2.96
N SER A 2 11.12 -17.21 -3.61
CA SER A 2 10.56 -15.88 -3.32
C SER A 2 10.10 -15.85 -1.87
N SER A 3 10.50 -14.83 -1.10
CA SER A 3 9.96 -14.59 0.24
C SER A 3 8.44 -14.41 0.12
N ARG A 4 7.68 -15.05 1.03
CA ARG A 4 6.23 -14.83 1.11
C ARG A 4 5.94 -13.45 1.67
N ILE A 5 4.84 -12.86 1.23
CA ILE A 5 4.39 -11.55 1.67
C ILE A 5 3.95 -11.62 3.13
N ARG A 6 4.38 -10.67 3.95
CA ARG A 6 3.99 -10.62 5.36
C ARG A 6 2.62 -9.98 5.51
N CYS A 7 1.70 -10.69 6.14
CA CYS A 7 0.35 -10.22 6.41
C CYS A 7 0.05 -10.32 7.91
N TYR A 8 -0.36 -9.22 8.51
CA TYR A 8 -0.62 -9.11 9.95
C TYR A 8 -2.10 -9.33 10.22
N LEU A 9 -2.45 -10.45 10.86
CA LEU A 9 -3.84 -10.79 11.18
C LEU A 9 -4.27 -10.06 12.46
N ILE A 10 -5.32 -9.25 12.35
CA ILE A 10 -5.91 -8.52 13.49
C ILE A 10 -7.22 -9.20 13.89
N GLU A 11 -7.30 -9.61 15.16
CA GLU A 11 -8.47 -10.23 15.80
C GLU A 11 -9.10 -11.41 15.02
N LYS A 12 -8.35 -12.04 14.11
CA LYS A 12 -8.87 -13.06 13.17
C LYS A 12 -10.01 -12.56 12.28
N GLN A 13 -10.05 -11.25 12.01
CA GLN A 13 -11.10 -10.61 11.21
C GLN A 13 -10.59 -10.08 9.87
N TYR A 14 -9.39 -9.49 9.85
CA TYR A 14 -8.79 -8.89 8.66
C TYR A 14 -7.27 -8.93 8.74
N GLY A 15 -6.63 -8.85 7.57
CA GLY A 15 -5.18 -8.81 7.42
C GLY A 15 -4.70 -7.40 7.09
N LEU A 16 -3.50 -7.04 7.51
CA LEU A 16 -2.84 -5.78 7.13
C LEU A 16 -1.54 -6.07 6.40
N ILE A 17 -1.29 -5.35 5.32
CA ILE A 17 -0.03 -5.36 4.58
C ILE A 17 0.49 -3.93 4.49
N PHE A 18 1.77 -3.74 4.80
CA PHE A 18 2.40 -2.42 4.87
C PHE A 18 3.37 -2.15 3.72
N ASN A 19 3.97 -3.21 3.14
CA ASN A 19 4.93 -3.07 2.05
C ASN A 19 4.24 -2.72 0.74
N ILE A 20 4.67 -1.64 0.10
CA ILE A 20 4.04 -1.11 -1.13
C ILE A 20 4.27 -2.00 -2.35
N ASP A 21 5.44 -2.62 -2.46
CA ASP A 21 5.78 -3.51 -3.58
C ASP A 21 4.97 -4.80 -3.52
N ASP A 22 4.78 -5.34 -2.31
CA ASP A 22 3.91 -6.48 -2.05
C ASP A 22 2.44 -6.15 -2.36
N ILE A 23 1.95 -4.99 -1.93
CA ILE A 23 0.60 -4.50 -2.25
C ILE A 23 0.40 -4.39 -3.77
N ARG A 24 1.38 -3.81 -4.46
CA ARG A 24 1.35 -3.67 -5.91
C ARG A 24 1.29 -5.02 -6.60
N LEU A 25 2.12 -5.98 -6.16
CA LEU A 25 2.14 -7.35 -6.66
C LEU A 25 0.78 -8.04 -6.49
N LEU A 26 0.16 -7.92 -5.32
CA LEU A 26 -1.15 -8.51 -5.02
C LEU A 26 -2.27 -7.94 -5.90
N ARG A 27 -2.28 -6.63 -6.10
CA ARG A 27 -3.29 -5.94 -6.91
C ARG A 27 -3.12 -6.23 -8.40
N GLU A 28 -1.90 -6.10 -8.93
CA GLU A 28 -1.63 -6.23 -10.36
C GLU A 28 -1.66 -7.69 -10.84
N LYS A 29 -1.08 -8.63 -10.08
CA LYS A 29 -0.94 -10.03 -10.53
C LYS A 29 -1.99 -10.97 -9.97
N TYR A 30 -2.45 -10.72 -8.74
CA TYR A 30 -3.35 -11.63 -8.03
C TYR A 30 -4.77 -11.10 -7.89
N ARG A 31 -5.12 -9.95 -8.48
CA ARG A 31 -6.50 -9.40 -8.48
C ARG A 31 -7.10 -9.20 -7.07
N ILE A 32 -6.25 -9.03 -6.06
CA ILE A 32 -6.69 -8.71 -4.70
C ILE A 32 -6.94 -7.21 -4.65
N ILE A 33 -8.12 -6.78 -4.21
CA ILE A 33 -8.44 -5.36 -4.17
C ILE A 33 -7.99 -4.80 -2.83
N GLY A 34 -8.49 -5.32 -1.70
CA GLY A 34 -8.27 -4.75 -0.38
C GLY A 34 -8.80 -3.31 -0.25
N CYS A 35 -8.55 -2.70 0.90
CA CYS A 35 -8.92 -1.33 1.21
C CYS A 35 -7.76 -0.62 1.89
N PHE A 36 -7.33 0.53 1.36
CA PHE A 36 -6.38 1.38 2.08
C PHE A 36 -7.05 2.00 3.29
N THR A 37 -6.36 2.05 4.43
CA THR A 37 -6.92 2.58 5.70
C THR A 37 -6.06 3.64 6.38
N GLY A 38 -4.82 3.83 5.93
CA GLY A 38 -3.95 4.89 6.45
C GLY A 38 -4.36 6.27 5.96
N SER A 39 -3.93 7.30 6.68
CA SER A 39 -4.01 8.69 6.20
C SER A 39 -2.78 9.03 5.36
N SER A 40 -2.94 9.92 4.38
CA SER A 40 -1.81 10.48 3.66
C SER A 40 -1.02 11.41 4.60
N VAL A 41 0.27 11.15 4.79
CA VAL A 41 1.15 11.92 5.69
C VAL A 41 1.20 13.40 5.28
N ALA A 42 1.20 13.68 3.98
CA ALA A 42 1.21 15.05 3.46
C ALA A 42 -0.14 15.79 3.64
N PHE A 43 -1.24 15.06 3.75
CA PHE A 43 -2.59 15.61 3.81
C PHE A 43 -3.47 14.86 4.84
N PRO A 44 -3.18 14.95 6.14
CA PRO A 44 -3.79 14.09 7.16
C PRO A 44 -5.29 14.36 7.42
N ARG A 45 -5.83 15.46 6.89
CA ARG A 45 -7.24 15.85 7.05
C ARG A 45 -8.12 15.41 5.88
N GLN A 46 -7.55 14.87 4.80
CA GLN A 46 -8.34 14.32 3.72
C GLN A 46 -8.62 12.83 3.93
N ASN A 47 -9.82 12.40 3.58
CA ASN A 47 -10.25 11.00 3.63
C ASN A 47 -10.58 10.44 2.24
N ASN A 48 -10.24 11.18 1.17
CA ASN A 48 -10.52 10.75 -0.20
C ASN A 48 -9.42 9.81 -0.72
N GLU A 49 -8.17 10.08 -0.38
CA GLU A 49 -7.03 9.24 -0.72
C GLU A 49 -6.43 8.65 0.56
N LEU A 50 -6.78 7.39 0.81
CA LEU A 50 -6.21 6.62 1.90
C LEU A 50 -4.88 6.00 1.46
N SER A 51 -3.98 5.85 2.41
CA SER A 51 -2.63 5.31 2.25
C SER A 51 -2.52 3.93 2.89
N ILE A 52 -1.31 3.37 2.85
CA ILE A 52 -0.94 2.16 3.57
C ILE A 52 -1.30 2.26 5.07
N PRO A 53 -1.72 1.17 5.73
CA PRO A 53 -1.74 -0.20 5.21
C PRO A 53 -2.86 -0.51 4.22
N LEU A 54 -2.65 -1.56 3.44
CA LEU A 54 -3.73 -2.26 2.74
C LEU A 54 -4.37 -3.24 3.72
N GLU A 55 -5.64 -3.01 4.03
CA GLU A 55 -6.51 -3.94 4.74
C GLU A 55 -7.06 -4.97 3.76
N LEU A 56 -6.87 -6.25 4.10
CA LEU A 56 -7.41 -7.39 3.39
C LEU A 56 -8.56 -7.99 4.20
N SER A 57 -9.65 -8.33 3.52
CA SER A 57 -10.71 -9.10 4.15
C SER A 57 -10.22 -10.50 4.53
N ILE A 58 -10.94 -11.20 5.41
CA ILE A 58 -10.60 -12.59 5.76
C ILE A 58 -10.66 -13.51 4.54
N GLU A 59 -11.55 -13.24 3.60
CA GLU A 59 -11.70 -14.00 2.35
C GLU A 59 -10.51 -13.79 1.41
N GLU A 60 -9.99 -12.55 1.31
CA GLU A 60 -8.77 -12.26 0.57
C GLU A 60 -7.56 -12.95 1.21
N CYS A 61 -7.44 -12.87 2.54
CA CYS A 61 -6.41 -13.59 3.29
C CYS A 61 -6.47 -15.10 3.02
N PHE A 62 -7.68 -15.68 3.03
CA PHE A 62 -7.90 -17.11 2.79
C PHE A 62 -7.40 -17.55 1.41
N VAL A 63 -7.73 -16.81 0.34
CA VAL A 63 -7.22 -17.11 -1.01
C VAL A 63 -5.70 -17.02 -1.06
N LEU A 64 -5.11 -15.98 -0.49
CA LEU A 64 -3.67 -15.76 -0.52
C LEU A 64 -2.88 -16.82 0.26
N LEU A 65 -3.43 -17.31 1.38
CA LEU A 65 -2.89 -18.44 2.14
C LEU A 65 -2.91 -19.72 1.33
N ASN A 66 -4.05 -20.04 0.70
CA ASN A 66 -4.20 -21.25 -0.12
C ASN A 66 -3.23 -21.27 -1.30
N GLN A 67 -2.92 -20.09 -1.86
CA GLN A 67 -1.91 -19.91 -2.91
C GLN A 67 -0.47 -19.86 -2.38
N LYS A 68 -0.26 -19.96 -1.06
CA LYS A 68 1.05 -19.87 -0.38
C LYS A 68 1.79 -18.56 -0.68
N LEU A 69 1.06 -17.47 -0.92
CA LEU A 69 1.60 -16.15 -1.26
C LEU A 69 1.91 -15.31 -0.03
N ILE A 70 1.09 -15.43 1.00
CA ILE A 70 1.27 -14.71 2.26
C ILE A 70 1.73 -15.65 3.37
N GLN A 71 2.36 -15.04 4.38
CA GLN A 71 2.60 -15.62 5.69
C GLN A 71 1.88 -14.77 6.73
N LEU A 72 1.05 -15.40 7.56
CA LEU A 72 0.29 -14.70 8.59
C LEU A 72 1.07 -14.55 9.90
N PHE A 73 0.96 -13.36 10.48
CA PHE A 73 1.53 -13.02 11.77
C PHE A 73 0.41 -12.51 12.70
N GLU A 74 0.37 -13.00 13.94
CA GLU A 74 -0.57 -12.54 14.95
C GLU A 74 0.14 -11.66 15.97
N LEU A 75 -0.38 -10.45 16.21
CA LEU A 75 0.07 -9.58 17.29
C LEU A 75 -0.74 -9.90 18.54
N LYS A 76 -0.27 -10.88 19.34
CA LYS A 76 -1.01 -11.35 20.52
C LYS A 76 -1.04 -10.34 21.66
N THR A 77 0.05 -9.62 21.89
CA THR A 77 0.17 -8.67 23.01
C THR A 77 1.18 -7.59 22.69
N PHE A 78 0.87 -6.34 23.05
CA PHE A 78 1.87 -5.28 23.16
C PHE A 78 2.67 -5.50 24.45
N SER A 79 3.73 -6.30 24.38
CA SER A 79 4.66 -6.42 25.51
C SER A 79 5.35 -5.07 25.73
N PRO A 80 5.55 -4.62 26.99
CA PRO A 80 6.31 -3.42 27.27
C PRO A 80 7.71 -3.55 26.67
N ILE A 81 8.23 -2.45 26.13
CA ILE A 81 9.56 -2.44 25.49
C ILE A 81 10.60 -2.76 26.57
N THR A 82 11.37 -3.83 26.41
CA THR A 82 12.56 -4.08 27.23
C THR A 82 13.68 -3.11 26.86
N ASP A 83 14.61 -2.81 27.76
CA ASP A 83 15.69 -1.85 27.49
C ASP A 83 16.53 -2.21 26.25
N GLN A 84 16.74 -3.51 26.00
CA GLN A 84 17.44 -4.00 24.82
C GLN A 84 16.63 -3.80 23.52
N ASN A 85 15.32 -4.05 23.57
CA ASN A 85 14.41 -3.80 22.45
C ASN A 85 14.31 -2.29 22.16
N ARG A 86 14.39 -1.44 23.20
CA ARG A 86 14.43 0.01 23.05
C ARG A 86 15.71 0.47 22.34
N LEU A 87 16.88 -0.07 22.71
CA LEU A 87 18.15 0.29 22.07
C LEU A 87 18.18 -0.12 20.59
N THR A 88 17.70 -1.32 20.26
CA THR A 88 17.61 -1.78 18.87
C THR A 88 16.63 -0.94 18.06
N TYR A 89 15.46 -0.61 18.62
CA TYR A 89 14.50 0.31 18.00
C TYR A 89 15.09 1.70 17.72
N LEU A 90 15.77 2.30 18.70
CA LEU A 90 16.39 3.61 18.54
C LEU A 90 17.48 3.60 17.45
N LYS A 91 18.27 2.52 17.35
CA LYS A 91 19.24 2.34 16.27
C LYS A 91 18.57 2.25 14.90
N HIS A 92 17.46 1.53 14.78
CA HIS A 92 16.69 1.46 13.54
C HIS A 92 16.10 2.82 13.17
N LEU A 93 15.50 3.53 14.12
CA LEU A 93 15.00 4.89 13.90
C LEU A 93 16.10 5.85 13.43
N GLU A 94 17.30 5.76 14.00
CA GLU A 94 18.43 6.59 13.61
C GLU A 94 18.88 6.29 12.17
N LEU A 95 18.96 5.01 11.80
CA LEU A 95 19.25 4.58 10.43
C LEU A 95 18.18 5.06 9.44
N ASP A 96 16.90 4.91 9.78
CA ASP A 96 15.78 5.35 8.94
C ASP A 96 15.80 6.88 8.77
N CYS A 97 16.06 7.61 9.85
CA CYS A 97 16.24 9.07 9.80
C CYS A 97 17.37 9.46 8.85
N GLN A 98 18.53 8.79 8.92
CA GLN A 98 19.65 9.02 8.02
C GLN A 98 19.28 8.73 6.55
N GLN A 99 18.61 7.61 6.28
CA GLN A 99 18.16 7.25 4.93
C GLN A 99 17.17 8.27 4.37
N GLN A 100 16.20 8.70 5.17
CA GLN A 100 15.21 9.70 4.76
C GLN A 100 15.85 11.06 4.51
N MET A 101 16.83 11.45 5.33
CA MET A 101 17.62 12.66 5.10
C MET A 101 18.39 12.58 3.76
N ILE A 102 19.04 11.46 3.48
CA ILE A 102 19.75 11.22 2.21
C ILE A 102 18.76 11.31 1.03
N ASN A 103 17.60 10.65 1.12
CA ASN A 103 16.59 10.66 0.08
C ASN A 103 15.98 12.04 -0.15
N SER A 104 15.73 12.81 0.91
CA SER A 104 15.25 14.19 0.84
C SER A 104 16.25 15.10 0.11
N ILE A 105 17.54 14.99 0.45
CA ILE A 105 18.60 15.72 -0.23
C ILE A 105 18.69 15.31 -1.71
N ASN A 106 18.67 14.01 -2.01
CA ASN A 106 18.68 13.50 -3.39
C ASN A 106 17.48 14.02 -4.21
N SER A 107 16.28 14.00 -3.63
CA SER A 107 15.07 14.51 -4.27
C SER A 107 15.18 16.01 -4.56
N ARG A 108 15.68 16.80 -3.60
CA ARG A 108 15.95 18.24 -3.78
C ARG A 108 16.98 18.50 -4.88
N ILE A 109 18.05 17.71 -4.94
CA ILE A 109 19.05 17.79 -6.02
C ILE A 109 18.39 17.54 -7.36
N ASN A 110 17.61 16.47 -7.48
CA ASN A 110 16.92 16.11 -8.72
C ASN A 110 15.88 17.18 -9.15
N ASP A 111 15.09 17.72 -8.22
CA ASP A 111 14.12 18.79 -8.50
C ASP A 111 14.80 20.11 -8.91
N MET A 112 15.97 20.42 -8.34
CA MET A 112 16.73 21.58 -8.78
C MET A 112 17.32 21.35 -10.18
N LEU A 113 17.85 20.16 -10.46
CA LEU A 113 18.38 19.80 -11.77
C LEU A 113 17.30 19.81 -12.85
N SER A 114 16.06 19.37 -12.54
CA SER A 114 14.94 19.47 -13.48
C SER A 114 14.59 20.92 -13.83
N LYS A 115 14.77 21.84 -12.87
CA LYS A 115 14.56 23.29 -13.03
C LYS A 115 15.82 24.06 -13.42
N ARG A 116 16.93 23.38 -13.75
CA ARG A 116 18.26 24.01 -13.93
C ARG A 116 18.24 25.14 -14.94
N GLN A 117 17.57 24.93 -16.08
CA GLN A 117 17.61 25.89 -17.19
C GLN A 117 16.97 27.22 -16.78
N PHE A 118 15.83 27.15 -16.10
CA PHE A 118 15.17 28.31 -15.52
C PHE A 118 16.02 29.02 -14.45
N ILE A 119 16.76 28.25 -13.64
CA ILE A 119 17.65 28.80 -12.61
C ILE A 119 18.83 29.57 -13.25
N LEU A 120 19.43 28.99 -14.29
CA LEU A 120 20.55 29.58 -15.01
C LEU A 120 20.12 30.85 -15.77
N GLU A 121 18.97 30.82 -16.46
CA GLU A 121 18.43 31.97 -17.18
C GLU A 121 18.14 33.15 -16.22
N ASN A 122 17.54 32.89 -15.06
CA ASN A 122 17.24 33.94 -14.07
C ASN A 122 18.49 34.52 -13.39
N SER A 123 19.59 33.75 -13.32
CA SER A 123 20.85 34.18 -12.69
C SER A 123 21.81 34.85 -13.68
N GLN A 124 21.77 34.49 -14.96
CA GLN A 124 22.47 35.20 -16.04
C GLN A 124 21.98 36.64 -16.20
N MET A 125 20.70 36.91 -15.90
CA MET A 125 20.15 38.27 -15.82
C MET A 125 20.78 39.13 -14.71
N LEU A 126 21.57 38.54 -13.79
CA LEU A 126 22.20 39.20 -12.65
C LEU A 126 23.74 39.31 -12.71
N SER A 127 24.45 38.72 -13.69
CA SER A 127 25.94 38.64 -13.63
C SER A 127 26.67 38.91 -14.95
N THR A 128 26.80 40.19 -15.31
CA THR A 128 27.74 40.71 -16.33
C THR A 128 29.13 41.01 -15.75
N ILE A 129 29.82 40.00 -15.21
CA ILE A 129 31.25 40.12 -14.86
C ILE A 129 31.94 38.81 -15.28
N GLU A 130 33.00 38.94 -16.08
CA GLU A 130 33.96 37.91 -16.44
C GLU A 130 35.01 37.85 -15.31
N GLN A 131 35.14 36.70 -14.65
CA GLN A 131 36.21 36.43 -13.68
C GLN A 131 37.07 35.27 -14.19
N ASP A 132 38.32 35.20 -13.72
CA ASP A 132 39.30 34.18 -14.13
C ASP A 132 38.90 32.77 -13.65
N GLU A 133 39.09 31.75 -14.51
CA GLU A 133 38.64 30.36 -14.25
C GLU A 133 39.27 29.74 -12.98
N GLU A 134 40.51 30.09 -12.64
CA GLU A 134 41.19 29.59 -11.43
C GLU A 134 40.56 30.15 -10.14
N GLU A 135 40.12 31.41 -10.13
CA GLU A 135 39.41 32.01 -8.98
C GLU A 135 38.01 31.40 -8.79
N GLU A 136 37.36 30.99 -9.88
CA GLU A 136 36.06 30.33 -9.84
C GLU A 136 36.16 28.90 -9.26
N GLU A 137 37.20 28.13 -9.59
CA GLU A 137 37.42 26.79 -9.01
C GLU A 137 37.71 26.86 -7.50
N GLU A 138 38.54 27.81 -7.07
CA GLU A 138 38.82 28.03 -5.65
C GLU A 138 37.54 28.44 -4.90
N SER A 139 36.69 29.25 -5.55
CA SER A 139 35.38 29.64 -5.02
C SER A 139 34.43 28.45 -4.85
N VAL A 140 34.42 27.49 -5.79
CA VAL A 140 33.64 26.25 -5.70
C VAL A 140 34.11 25.41 -4.51
N ASN A 141 35.42 25.22 -4.38
CA ASN A 141 36.00 24.42 -3.29
C ASN A 141 35.73 25.07 -1.91
N ASN A 142 35.85 26.40 -1.81
CA ASN A 142 35.50 27.16 -0.62
C ASN A 142 34.00 27.17 -0.28
N LEU A 143 33.13 26.94 -1.27
CA LEU A 143 31.70 26.74 -1.03
C LEU A 143 31.41 25.32 -0.55
N LEU A 144 32.05 24.30 -1.13
CA LEU A 144 31.91 22.90 -0.73
C LEU A 144 32.34 22.65 0.71
N THR A 145 33.40 23.30 1.19
CA THR A 145 33.84 23.21 2.59
C THR A 145 32.86 23.83 3.58
N LYS A 146 31.92 24.66 3.12
CA LYS A 146 30.85 25.26 3.94
C LYS A 146 29.59 24.41 4.02
N PHE A 147 29.50 23.29 3.29
CA PHE A 147 28.40 22.34 3.39
C PHE A 147 28.73 21.21 4.37
N ASP A 148 27.68 20.57 4.91
CA ASP A 148 27.84 19.38 5.75
C ASP A 148 28.52 18.25 4.98
N SER A 149 29.32 17.45 5.68
CA SER A 149 30.07 16.33 5.09
C SER A 149 29.15 15.31 4.40
N THR A 150 27.94 15.11 4.95
CA THR A 150 26.89 14.24 4.39
C THR A 150 26.38 14.77 3.05
N PHE A 151 26.17 16.08 2.92
CA PHE A 151 25.74 16.70 1.66
C PHE A 151 26.80 16.55 0.56
N VAL A 152 28.08 16.75 0.89
CA VAL A 152 29.18 16.57 -0.06
C VAL A 152 29.29 15.11 -0.51
N GLN A 153 29.13 14.14 0.41
CA GLN A 153 29.09 12.71 0.05
C GLN A 153 27.91 12.37 -0.87
N ILE A 154 26.73 12.98 -0.65
CA ILE A 154 25.56 12.77 -1.51
C ILE A 154 25.80 13.34 -2.91
N LEU A 155 26.38 14.54 -3.05
CA LEU A 155 26.75 15.09 -4.36
C LEU A 155 27.69 14.15 -5.14
N ASN A 156 28.64 13.53 -4.45
CA ASN A 156 29.60 12.61 -5.06
C ASN A 156 29.01 11.23 -5.43
N THR A 157 27.81 10.89 -4.94
CA THR A 157 27.14 9.60 -5.18
C THR A 157 25.86 9.73 -6.00
N ASN A 158 25.36 10.95 -6.21
CA ASN A 158 24.15 11.21 -6.98
C ASN A 158 24.41 11.16 -8.49
N ASN A 159 23.83 10.14 -9.16
CA ASN A 159 24.00 9.94 -10.60
C ASN A 159 23.52 11.12 -11.45
N SER A 160 22.40 11.76 -11.09
CA SER A 160 21.87 12.90 -11.84
C SER A 160 22.85 14.08 -11.82
N TRP A 161 23.43 14.35 -10.65
CA TRP A 161 24.44 15.40 -10.49
C TRP A 161 25.73 15.06 -11.25
N LEU A 162 26.26 13.86 -11.08
CA LEU A 162 27.48 13.40 -11.75
C LEU A 162 27.35 13.46 -13.29
N ASN A 163 26.22 13.01 -13.82
CA ASN A 163 25.93 13.08 -15.26
C ASN A 163 25.83 14.54 -15.75
N CYS A 164 25.28 15.44 -14.93
CA CYS A 164 25.20 16.85 -15.27
C CYS A 164 26.58 17.55 -15.17
N GLN A 165 27.44 17.14 -14.25
CA GLN A 165 28.72 17.79 -13.97
C GLN A 165 29.66 17.82 -15.18
N GLN A 166 29.60 16.81 -16.05
CA GLN A 166 30.40 16.77 -17.28
C GLN A 166 29.98 17.84 -18.31
N SER A 167 28.76 18.37 -18.19
CA SER A 167 28.17 19.33 -19.13
C SER A 167 28.09 20.77 -18.60
N LEU A 168 28.44 21.00 -17.33
CA LEU A 168 28.29 22.29 -16.66
C LEU A 168 29.60 23.07 -16.67
N THR A 169 29.52 24.36 -16.96
CA THR A 169 30.62 25.31 -16.75
C THR A 169 30.86 25.56 -15.25
N ILE A 170 32.05 26.05 -14.89
CA ILE A 170 32.41 26.34 -13.48
C ILE A 170 31.44 27.38 -12.87
N LYS A 171 31.12 28.44 -13.63
CA LYS A 171 30.12 29.45 -13.28
C LYS A 171 28.72 28.88 -13.05
N GLU A 172 28.24 27.98 -13.90
CA GLU A 172 26.95 27.31 -13.69
C GLU A 172 26.94 26.44 -12.42
N LYS A 173 28.05 25.74 -12.16
CA LYS A 173 28.22 24.94 -10.93
C LYS A 173 28.16 25.80 -9.68
N LEU A 174 28.79 26.99 -9.69
CA LEU A 174 28.73 27.97 -8.60
C LEU A 174 27.30 28.47 -8.36
N ILE A 175 26.56 28.80 -9.42
CA ILE A 175 25.18 29.26 -9.34
C ILE A 175 24.30 28.19 -8.68
N LEU A 176 24.40 26.94 -9.14
CA LEU A 176 23.63 25.83 -8.61
C LEU A 176 23.96 25.55 -7.14
N LEU A 177 25.24 25.58 -6.75
CA LEU A 177 25.67 25.42 -5.35
C LEU A 177 25.17 26.57 -4.45
N ASN A 178 25.17 27.81 -4.94
CA ASN A 178 24.61 28.94 -4.20
C ASN A 178 23.09 28.84 -4.05
N GLU A 179 22.38 28.36 -5.07
CA GLU A 179 20.94 28.07 -4.98
C GLU A 179 20.64 26.99 -3.94
N PHE A 180 21.42 25.91 -3.89
CA PHE A 180 21.31 24.89 -2.83
C PHE A 180 21.47 25.51 -1.45
N LYS A 181 22.49 26.35 -1.26
CA LYS A 181 22.73 27.04 0.01
C LYS A 181 21.59 27.98 0.39
N ASN A 182 21.05 28.73 -0.56
CA ASN A 182 19.96 29.69 -0.33
C ASN A 182 18.64 28.98 -0.02
N ARG A 183 18.35 27.85 -0.67
CA ARG A 183 17.19 27.01 -0.35
C ARG A 183 17.31 26.37 1.03
N ASN A 184 18.52 25.95 1.41
CA ASN A 184 18.79 25.40 2.74
C ASN A 184 18.72 26.46 3.86
N LYS A 185 19.09 27.72 3.59
CA LYS A 185 18.94 28.83 4.55
C LYS A 185 17.49 29.19 4.88
N LYS A 186 16.53 28.90 3.98
CA LYS A 186 15.10 29.22 4.20
C LYS A 186 14.42 28.30 5.21
N SER A 187 15.00 27.16 5.55
CA SER A 187 14.61 26.40 6.74
C SER A 187 15.47 26.85 7.92
N SER A 188 14.95 27.70 8.80
CA SER A 188 15.62 28.07 10.07
C SER A 188 15.70 26.90 11.07
N LEU A 189 15.29 25.71 10.64
CA LEU A 189 15.16 24.50 11.41
C LEU A 189 16.29 23.59 10.92
N ASP A 190 17.20 23.24 11.82
CA ASP A 190 18.31 22.36 11.50
C ASP A 190 17.75 21.03 10.95
N PRO A 191 18.19 20.58 9.76
CA PRO A 191 17.69 19.34 9.15
C PRO A 191 17.93 18.11 10.03
N HIS A 192 18.91 18.12 10.93
CA HIS A 192 19.10 17.07 11.93
C HIS A 192 18.05 17.07 13.05
N THR A 193 17.40 18.21 13.30
CA THR A 193 16.41 18.36 14.39
C THR A 193 14.96 18.32 13.92
N HIS A 194 14.69 18.49 12.61
CA HIS A 194 13.32 18.66 12.08
C HIS A 194 13.01 17.84 10.82
N THR A 195 13.79 16.81 10.52
CA THR A 195 13.36 15.83 9.51
C THR A 195 12.15 15.08 10.06
N LEU A 196 11.01 15.17 9.36
CA LEU A 196 9.87 14.30 9.61
C LEU A 196 10.32 12.88 9.28
N VAL A 197 10.62 12.11 10.33
CA VAL A 197 10.91 10.68 10.18
C VAL A 197 9.58 9.98 9.98
N GLU A 198 9.33 9.47 8.77
CA GLU A 198 8.26 8.51 8.55
C GLU A 198 8.53 7.31 9.46
N ILE A 199 7.64 7.08 10.43
CA ILE A 199 7.77 5.95 11.35
C ILE A 199 7.58 4.67 10.53
N PRO A 200 8.49 3.69 10.62
CA PRO A 200 8.32 2.42 9.93
C PRO A 200 7.01 1.80 10.40
N ILE A 201 6.09 1.59 9.44
CA ILE A 201 4.76 1.03 9.74
C ILE A 201 4.86 -0.49 9.97
N GLU A 202 5.96 -1.10 9.52
CA GLU A 202 6.29 -2.48 9.81
C GLU A 202 7.07 -2.57 11.13
N SER A 203 6.47 -3.24 12.13
CA SER A 203 7.06 -3.35 13.47
C SER A 203 8.48 -3.92 13.42
N TYR A 204 9.44 -3.20 14.04
CA TYR A 204 10.82 -3.69 14.22
C TYR A 204 10.88 -4.98 15.04
N ARG A 205 9.81 -5.33 15.75
CA ARG A 205 9.72 -6.52 16.59
C ARG A 205 9.44 -7.78 15.77
N GLN A 206 10.14 -7.94 14.64
CA GLN A 206 10.01 -9.13 13.79
C GLN A 206 10.31 -10.41 14.58
N HIS A 207 11.16 -10.34 15.60
CA HIS A 207 11.49 -11.46 16.50
C HIS A 207 10.37 -11.84 17.47
N GLU A 208 9.42 -10.95 17.77
CA GLU A 208 8.24 -11.23 18.61
C GLU A 208 7.05 -11.71 17.78
N LEU A 209 7.13 -11.59 16.45
CA LEU A 209 6.09 -12.09 15.56
C LEU A 209 6.21 -13.62 15.50
N ILE A 210 5.21 -14.29 16.08
CA ILE A 210 5.08 -15.74 15.93
C ILE A 210 4.42 -15.95 14.57
N PRO A 211 5.11 -16.53 13.57
CA PRO A 211 4.45 -16.91 12.34
C PRO A 211 3.37 -17.92 12.72
N ILE A 212 2.13 -17.63 12.34
CA ILE A 212 1.11 -18.66 12.41
C ILE A 212 1.55 -19.69 11.38
N LEU A 213 1.93 -20.89 11.84
CA LEU A 213 2.33 -21.99 10.97
C LEU A 213 1.25 -22.12 9.88
N ASP A 214 1.63 -22.56 8.66
CA ASP A 214 0.74 -22.77 7.50
C ASP A 214 -0.48 -23.70 7.76
N ILE A 215 -0.71 -24.12 9.01
CA ILE A 215 -1.88 -24.81 9.56
C ILE A 215 -3.21 -24.09 9.24
N LEU A 216 -3.16 -22.84 8.77
CA LEU A 216 -4.34 -22.08 8.34
C LEU A 216 -4.96 -22.51 7.01
N SER A 217 -4.43 -23.55 6.35
CA SER A 217 -5.22 -24.31 5.37
C SER A 217 -6.56 -24.76 5.96
N ASP A 218 -6.60 -24.96 7.28
CA ASP A 218 -7.80 -25.38 7.97
C ASP A 218 -8.51 -24.16 8.56
N LEU A 219 -9.77 -24.04 8.14
CA LEU A 219 -10.88 -23.17 8.57
C LEU A 219 -11.10 -23.07 10.10
N SER A 220 -10.17 -23.55 10.92
CA SER A 220 -10.12 -23.50 12.38
C SER A 220 -10.09 -22.09 12.96
N LEU A 221 -9.61 -21.09 12.22
CA LEU A 221 -9.77 -19.68 12.60
C LEU A 221 -11.22 -19.19 12.41
N ILE A 222 -11.96 -19.84 11.51
CA ILE A 222 -13.27 -19.41 11.05
C ILE A 222 -14.32 -20.32 11.68
N ASN A 223 -14.61 -20.11 12.96
CA ASN A 223 -15.62 -20.90 13.69
C ASN A 223 -17.06 -20.65 13.19
N ASN A 224 -17.28 -19.70 12.30
CA ASN A 224 -18.60 -19.35 11.78
C ASN A 224 -18.81 -19.92 10.36
N ASN A 225 -19.82 -20.78 10.21
CA ASN A 225 -20.19 -21.40 8.93
C ASN A 225 -20.46 -20.37 7.82
N ASP A 226 -21.03 -19.21 8.14
CA ASP A 226 -21.30 -18.16 7.15
C ASP A 226 -20.01 -17.54 6.62
N LYS A 227 -19.02 -17.34 7.49
CA LYS A 227 -17.69 -16.86 7.10
C LYS A 227 -16.95 -17.90 6.26
N LYS A 228 -17.10 -19.20 6.57
CA LYS A 228 -16.54 -20.28 5.74
C LYS A 228 -17.12 -20.23 4.33
N LEU A 229 -18.45 -20.18 4.21
CA LEU A 229 -19.13 -20.06 2.92
C LEU A 229 -18.61 -18.85 2.14
N ARG A 230 -18.52 -17.69 2.78
CA ARG A 230 -17.98 -16.47 2.16
C ARG A 230 -16.56 -16.67 1.60
N CYS A 231 -15.68 -17.33 2.34
CA CYS A 231 -14.31 -17.63 1.88
C CYS A 231 -14.30 -18.55 0.65
N HIS A 232 -15.08 -19.64 0.66
CA HIS A 232 -15.18 -20.56 -0.48
C HIS A 232 -15.83 -19.90 -1.71
N VAL A 233 -16.89 -19.10 -1.51
CA VAL A 233 -17.53 -18.33 -2.59
C VAL A 233 -16.55 -17.32 -3.20
N PHE A 234 -15.78 -16.62 -2.37
CA PHE A 234 -14.76 -15.69 -2.83
C PHE A 234 -13.67 -16.42 -3.62
N GLN A 235 -13.17 -17.55 -3.11
CA GLN A 235 -12.16 -18.36 -3.77
C GLN A 235 -12.64 -18.87 -5.13
N ASP A 236 -13.86 -19.41 -5.22
CA ASP A 236 -14.44 -19.91 -6.47
C ASP A 236 -14.55 -18.81 -7.53
N LEU A 237 -15.09 -17.64 -7.16
CA LEU A 237 -15.19 -16.49 -8.06
C LEU A 237 -13.81 -15.96 -8.49
N TRP A 238 -12.85 -15.96 -7.58
CA TRP A 238 -11.49 -15.50 -7.85
C TRP A 238 -10.75 -16.44 -8.83
N ILE A 239 -10.92 -17.76 -8.66
CA ILE A 239 -10.41 -18.79 -9.58
C ILE A 239 -11.04 -18.62 -10.97
N LYS A 240 -12.34 -18.28 -11.04
CA LYS A 240 -13.04 -17.96 -12.29
C LYS A 240 -12.57 -16.66 -12.97
N GLY A 241 -11.63 -15.94 -12.36
CA GLY A 241 -10.97 -14.77 -12.96
C GLY A 241 -11.64 -13.43 -12.67
N TYR A 242 -12.64 -13.40 -11.79
CA TYR A 242 -13.31 -12.16 -11.42
C TYR A 242 -12.48 -11.32 -10.44
N PHE A 243 -12.73 -10.01 -10.43
CA PHE A 243 -12.33 -9.11 -9.34
C PHE A 243 -13.48 -8.99 -8.36
N ILE A 244 -13.18 -8.97 -7.05
CA ILE A 244 -14.19 -9.07 -6.00
C ILE A 244 -13.92 -8.02 -4.93
N SER A 245 -14.92 -7.18 -4.63
CA SER A 245 -14.85 -6.18 -3.55
C SER A 245 -15.97 -6.38 -2.54
N ASN A 246 -15.92 -5.66 -1.41
CA ASN A 246 -17.01 -5.63 -0.42
C ASN A 246 -18.32 -5.11 -1.05
N GLY A 247 -19.44 -5.78 -0.78
CA GLY A 247 -20.78 -5.45 -1.27
C GLY A 247 -21.73 -4.76 -0.29
N GLN A 248 -21.29 -4.44 0.92
CA GLN A 248 -22.15 -3.91 1.99
C GLN A 248 -22.90 -2.64 1.57
N LYS A 249 -22.27 -1.75 0.79
CA LYS A 249 -22.91 -0.52 0.27
C LYS A 249 -24.14 -0.80 -0.61
N PHE A 250 -24.23 -2.00 -1.18
CA PHE A 250 -25.32 -2.43 -2.06
C PHE A 250 -26.18 -3.54 -1.42
N GLY A 251 -26.02 -3.78 -0.12
CA GLY A 251 -26.75 -4.83 0.61
C GLY A 251 -26.35 -6.27 0.25
N GLY A 252 -25.17 -6.45 -0.36
CA GLY A 252 -24.56 -7.74 -0.63
C GLY A 252 -23.36 -8.05 0.25
N ASP A 253 -22.87 -9.27 0.16
CA ASP A 253 -21.58 -9.66 0.74
C ASP A 253 -20.44 -9.20 -0.18
N PHE A 254 -20.58 -9.44 -1.48
CA PHE A 254 -19.57 -9.08 -2.47
C PHE A 254 -20.14 -8.35 -3.69
N LEU A 255 -19.29 -7.54 -4.30
CA LEU A 255 -19.46 -7.07 -5.68
C LEU A 255 -18.47 -7.80 -6.56
N VAL A 256 -18.95 -8.23 -7.72
CA VAL A 256 -18.14 -8.96 -8.69
C VAL A 256 -18.03 -8.14 -9.97
N TYR A 257 -16.80 -8.01 -10.45
CA TYR A 257 -16.43 -7.26 -11.64
C TYR A 257 -15.80 -8.22 -12.65
N THR A 258 -16.16 -8.06 -13.92
CA THR A 258 -15.60 -8.83 -15.04
C THR A 258 -14.19 -8.40 -15.41
N ASN A 259 -13.76 -7.22 -14.96
CA ASN A 259 -12.45 -6.67 -15.19
C ASN A 259 -12.05 -5.77 -14.00
N ASP A 260 -10.92 -5.08 -14.10
CA ASP A 260 -10.44 -4.18 -13.05
C ASP A 260 -11.53 -3.15 -12.66
N PRO A 261 -11.84 -2.99 -11.35
CA PRO A 261 -12.81 -2.02 -10.85
C PRO A 261 -12.55 -0.56 -11.27
N HIS A 262 -11.32 -0.20 -11.66
CA HIS A 262 -11.01 1.15 -12.15
C HIS A 262 -11.59 1.42 -13.55
N ILE A 263 -11.86 0.38 -14.34
CA ILE A 263 -12.31 0.52 -15.73
C ILE A 263 -13.74 0.01 -15.97
N CYS A 264 -14.34 -0.68 -15.00
CA CYS A 264 -15.70 -1.20 -15.13
C CYS A 264 -16.52 -1.10 -13.85
N HIS A 265 -17.84 -1.09 -14.00
CA HIS A 265 -18.76 -1.21 -12.87
C HIS A 265 -18.98 -2.68 -12.52
N SER A 266 -19.26 -2.96 -11.25
CA SER A 266 -19.65 -4.31 -10.82
C SER A 266 -20.92 -4.77 -11.52
N THR A 267 -20.92 -6.03 -11.93
CA THR A 267 -22.01 -6.70 -12.66
C THR A 267 -22.96 -7.41 -11.70
N PHE A 268 -22.40 -8.08 -10.68
CA PHE A 268 -23.18 -8.89 -9.75
C PHE A 268 -23.06 -8.38 -8.31
N ILE A 269 -24.16 -8.49 -7.57
CA ILE A 269 -24.20 -8.39 -6.12
C ILE A 269 -24.38 -9.80 -5.57
N ILE A 270 -23.39 -10.32 -4.87
CA ILE A 270 -23.40 -11.66 -4.32
C ILE A 270 -23.96 -11.65 -2.90
N HIS A 271 -24.85 -12.59 -2.60
CA HIS A 271 -25.37 -12.86 -1.27
C HIS A 271 -25.02 -14.31 -0.90
N CYS A 272 -24.16 -14.49 0.11
CA CYS A 272 -23.78 -15.80 0.60
C CYS A 272 -24.86 -16.29 1.57
N ILE A 273 -25.55 -17.38 1.23
CA ILE A 273 -26.63 -17.92 2.05
C ILE A 273 -26.35 -19.40 2.32
N GLN A 274 -26.13 -19.75 3.59
CA GLN A 274 -25.92 -21.13 3.99
C GLN A 274 -27.22 -21.92 3.87
N ARG A 275 -27.16 -23.06 3.17
CA ARG A 275 -28.22 -24.08 3.21
C ARG A 275 -28.18 -24.79 4.55
N THR A 276 -29.21 -24.63 5.37
CA THR A 276 -29.41 -25.47 6.56
C THR A 276 -30.62 -26.35 6.37
N THR A 277 -30.52 -27.59 6.84
CA THR A 277 -31.39 -28.72 6.45
C THR A 277 -32.84 -28.57 6.91
N THR A 278 -33.16 -27.69 7.86
CA THR A 278 -34.52 -27.63 8.44
C THR A 278 -35.01 -26.25 8.91
N ALA A 279 -34.20 -25.17 8.96
CA ALA A 279 -34.60 -23.93 9.65
C ALA A 279 -34.42 -22.61 8.87
N ASN A 280 -33.60 -22.53 7.82
CA ASN A 280 -33.35 -21.26 7.11
C ASN A 280 -34.08 -21.20 5.77
N GLN A 281 -35.41 -21.10 5.81
CA GLN A 281 -36.14 -20.56 4.67
C GLN A 281 -35.74 -19.09 4.52
N ILE A 282 -35.35 -18.68 3.31
CA ILE A 282 -35.12 -17.27 3.02
C ILE A 282 -36.48 -16.57 3.10
N PRO A 283 -36.69 -15.61 4.01
CA PRO A 283 -37.96 -14.89 4.06
C PRO A 283 -38.22 -14.21 2.72
N LEU A 284 -39.44 -14.33 2.19
CA LEU A 284 -39.78 -13.76 0.88
C LEU A 284 -39.46 -12.26 0.79
N ILE A 285 -39.67 -11.53 1.89
CA ILE A 285 -39.33 -10.12 1.99
C ILE A 285 -37.82 -9.84 1.80
N SER A 286 -36.96 -10.75 2.25
CA SER A 286 -35.50 -10.66 2.06
C SER A 286 -35.15 -10.84 0.58
N LEU A 287 -35.81 -11.78 -0.10
CA LEU A 287 -35.63 -12.00 -1.54
C LEU A 287 -36.07 -10.76 -2.36
N ILE A 288 -37.24 -10.20 -2.03
CA ILE A 288 -37.77 -8.97 -2.66
C ILE A 288 -36.82 -7.81 -2.42
N ALA A 289 -36.33 -7.63 -1.19
CA ALA A 289 -35.40 -6.56 -0.85
C ALA A 289 -34.08 -6.66 -1.64
N LYS A 290 -33.50 -7.86 -1.75
CA LYS A 290 -32.28 -8.11 -2.54
C LYS A 290 -32.49 -7.79 -4.02
N GLY A 291 -33.59 -8.25 -4.61
CA GLY A 291 -33.94 -7.94 -5.99
C GLY A 291 -34.12 -6.43 -6.24
N ARG A 292 -34.81 -5.73 -5.33
CA ARG A 292 -35.03 -4.28 -5.40
C ARG A 292 -33.75 -3.46 -5.27
N LEU A 293 -32.86 -3.84 -4.35
CA LEU A 293 -31.58 -3.15 -4.19
C LEU A 293 -30.73 -3.27 -5.46
N ALA A 294 -30.69 -4.47 -6.06
CA ALA A 294 -29.90 -4.72 -7.26
C ALA A 294 -30.46 -4.03 -8.51
N SER A 295 -31.79 -4.04 -8.71
CA SER A 295 -32.42 -3.37 -9.86
C SER A 295 -32.22 -1.86 -9.85
N ASN A 296 -32.26 -1.22 -8.67
CA ASN A 296 -32.04 0.22 -8.53
C ASN A 296 -30.64 0.67 -8.97
N VAL A 297 -29.63 -0.20 -8.89
CA VAL A 297 -28.24 0.10 -9.27
C VAL A 297 -27.81 -0.61 -10.55
N ASN A 298 -28.77 -1.15 -11.30
CA ASN A 298 -28.58 -1.90 -12.53
C ASN A 298 -27.53 -3.03 -12.39
N LYS A 299 -27.70 -3.87 -11.36
CA LYS A 299 -26.87 -5.06 -11.10
C LYS A 299 -27.74 -6.29 -10.99
N THR A 300 -27.17 -7.45 -11.27
CA THR A 300 -27.84 -8.72 -11.06
C THR A 300 -27.60 -9.19 -9.63
N SER A 301 -28.68 -9.45 -8.88
CA SER A 301 -28.59 -10.07 -7.56
C SER A 301 -28.35 -11.57 -7.73
N VAL A 302 -27.36 -12.11 -7.02
CA VAL A 302 -26.99 -13.53 -7.10
C VAL A 302 -26.88 -14.11 -5.70
N ILE A 303 -27.59 -15.21 -5.45
CA ILE A 303 -27.42 -16.03 -4.26
C ILE A 303 -26.31 -17.04 -4.53
N ALA A 304 -25.34 -17.13 -3.63
CA ALA A 304 -24.30 -18.15 -3.63
C ALA A 304 -24.48 -19.06 -2.41
N THR A 305 -24.40 -20.37 -2.62
CA THR A 305 -24.59 -21.38 -1.56
C THR A 305 -23.82 -22.65 -1.88
N TYR A 306 -23.56 -23.50 -0.89
CA TYR A 306 -23.00 -24.81 -1.17
C TYR A 306 -23.98 -25.66 -1.97
N LYS A 307 -23.45 -26.42 -2.91
CA LYS A 307 -24.19 -27.40 -3.69
C LYS A 307 -24.80 -28.45 -2.76
N GLN A 308 -25.96 -28.97 -3.11
CA GLN A 308 -26.52 -30.11 -2.37
C GLN A 308 -25.63 -31.33 -2.64
N SER A 309 -24.92 -31.77 -1.61
CA SER A 309 -24.08 -32.95 -1.68
C SER A 309 -24.92 -34.18 -2.02
N ILE A 310 -24.71 -34.72 -3.21
CA ILE A 310 -25.19 -36.05 -3.62
C ILE A 310 -24.04 -37.07 -3.42
N THR A 311 -22.80 -36.60 -3.31
CA THR A 311 -21.55 -37.37 -3.18
C THR A 311 -20.56 -36.65 -2.28
N ILE A 312 -19.68 -37.39 -1.58
CA ILE A 312 -18.69 -36.87 -0.61
C ILE A 312 -17.76 -35.78 -1.19
N ASP A 313 -17.50 -35.80 -2.51
CA ASP A 313 -16.64 -34.80 -3.19
C ASP A 313 -17.33 -33.47 -3.54
N ASP A 314 -18.65 -33.34 -3.32
CA ASP A 314 -19.44 -32.16 -3.70
C ASP A 314 -19.61 -31.14 -2.54
N ASP A 315 -19.11 -31.46 -1.33
CA ASP A 315 -19.35 -30.68 -0.10
C ASP A 315 -18.80 -29.24 -0.15
N GLU A 316 -17.85 -28.94 -1.04
CA GLU A 316 -17.22 -27.61 -1.17
C GLU A 316 -17.55 -26.87 -2.47
N LYS A 317 -18.40 -27.45 -3.35
CA LYS A 317 -18.79 -26.79 -4.59
C LYS A 317 -19.85 -25.72 -4.33
N ILE A 318 -19.77 -24.61 -5.08
CA ILE A 318 -20.69 -23.48 -4.94
C ILE A 318 -21.69 -23.45 -6.11
N ASP A 319 -22.98 -23.38 -5.76
CA ASP A 319 -24.07 -23.09 -6.69
C ASP A 319 -24.43 -21.60 -6.64
N TYR A 320 -24.78 -21.05 -7.81
CA TYR A 320 -25.17 -19.65 -7.98
C TYR A 320 -26.58 -19.56 -8.57
N LEU A 321 -27.45 -18.76 -7.97
CA LEU A 321 -28.80 -18.48 -8.44
C LEU A 321 -29.00 -16.98 -8.65
N SER A 322 -29.19 -16.57 -9.90
CA SER A 322 -29.51 -15.16 -10.22
C SER A 322 -30.98 -14.85 -10.01
N ILE A 323 -31.27 -13.71 -9.41
CA ILE A 323 -32.60 -13.15 -9.24
C ILE A 323 -32.72 -11.95 -10.17
N ASN A 324 -33.67 -12.03 -11.10
CA ASN A 324 -33.97 -10.93 -12.02
C ASN A 324 -35.36 -10.37 -11.70
N TRP A 325 -35.43 -9.05 -11.54
CA TRP A 325 -36.71 -8.33 -11.39
C TRP A 325 -37.27 -8.03 -12.78
N THR A 326 -38.17 -8.87 -13.26
CA THR A 326 -38.76 -8.76 -14.61
C THR A 326 -40.00 -7.87 -14.62
N GLY A 327 -40.01 -6.79 -13.84
CA GLY A 327 -41.19 -5.92 -13.63
C GLY A 327 -42.07 -5.83 -14.89
N ILE A 328 -43.35 -6.20 -14.75
CA ILE A 328 -44.36 -6.08 -15.81
C ILE A 328 -44.55 -4.60 -16.15
#